data_AF-A0A955DFV5-F1
#
_entry.id   AF-A0A955DFV5-F1
#
_cell.length_a   1.000
_cell.length_b   1.000
_cell.length_c   1.000
_cell.angle_alpha   90.00
_cell.angle_beta   90.00
_cell.angle_gamma   90.00
#
_symmetry.space_group_name_H-M   'P 1'
#
loop_
_entity.id
_entity.type
_entity.pdbx_description
1 polymer ?
#
loop_
_entity_poly.entity_id
_entity_poly.type
_entity_poly.pdbx_seq_one_letter_code
_entity_poly.pdbx_strand_id
1 'polypeptide(L)'
;MIRNETEYREAVARLKEERDRLDAHRHTLLETGLSADEVKRVCDPMESFHLQLKEEVESYERLSRGEFGAFQNLRGIGQLLVGLRITQGLSQRELAQRLGVHESQVSRDERNEYFSVTLERASRILDALNVELRTTVEDAGTSGAAAP
;
A
#
# COMPACT_ATOMS: atom_id res chain seq x y z
N MET A 1 -2.47 -1.38 -3.10
CA MET A 1 -2.65 -0.75 -1.78
C MET A 1 -4.07 -0.97 -1.25
N ILE A 2 -4.19 -1.36 0.02
CA ILE A 2 -5.44 -1.34 0.79
C ILE A 2 -5.75 0.10 1.19
N ARG A 3 -6.97 0.58 0.91
CA ARG A 3 -7.31 2.01 1.06
C ARG A 3 -8.29 2.27 2.19
N ASN A 4 -9.01 1.28 2.68
CA ASN A 4 -10.00 1.50 3.73
C ASN A 4 -10.14 0.27 4.64
N GLU A 5 -10.87 0.47 5.73
CA GLU A 5 -11.08 -0.55 6.77
C GLU A 5 -11.80 -1.80 6.24
N THR A 6 -12.73 -1.65 5.28
CA THR A 6 -13.42 -2.79 4.67
C THR A 6 -12.43 -3.64 3.86
N GLU A 7 -11.65 -3.01 2.98
CA GLU A 7 -10.61 -3.68 2.19
C GLU A 7 -9.56 -4.35 3.10
N TYR A 8 -9.20 -3.72 4.22
CA TYR A 8 -8.29 -4.31 5.21
C TYR A 8 -8.83 -5.60 5.82
N ARG A 9 -10.09 -5.58 6.30
CA ARG A 9 -10.72 -6.76 6.91
C ARG A 9 -10.84 -7.91 5.91
N GLU A 10 -11.22 -7.60 4.67
CA GLU A 10 -11.29 -8.59 3.59
C GLU A 10 -9.90 -9.16 3.26
N ALA A 11 -8.87 -8.31 3.20
CA ALA A 11 -7.50 -8.75 2.96
C ALA A 11 -6.95 -9.65 4.07
N VAL A 12 -7.20 -9.32 5.35
CA VAL A 12 -6.79 -10.14 6.51
C VAL A 12 -7.51 -11.49 6.50
N ALA A 13 -8.81 -11.51 6.21
CA ALA A 13 -9.57 -12.76 6.10
C ALA A 13 -9.01 -13.63 4.95
N ARG A 14 -8.79 -13.04 3.78
CA ARG A 14 -8.20 -13.74 2.63
C ARG A 14 -6.80 -14.26 2.91
N LEU A 15 -5.96 -13.47 3.61
CA LEU A 15 -4.60 -13.86 3.97
C LEU A 15 -4.59 -15.14 4.82
N LYS A 16 -5.52 -15.24 5.78
CA LYS A 16 -5.70 -16.43 6.60
C LYS A 16 -6.15 -17.63 5.76
N GLU A 17 -7.18 -17.45 4.93
CA GLU A 17 -7.67 -18.52 4.05
C GLU A 17 -6.61 -19.04 3.08
N GLU A 18 -5.82 -18.14 2.49
CA GLU A 18 -4.72 -18.51 1.59
C GLU A 18 -3.64 -19.32 2.30
N ARG A 19 -3.28 -18.94 3.53
CA ARG A 19 -2.33 -19.70 4.36
C ARG A 19 -2.85 -21.10 4.64
N ASP A 20 -4.09 -21.21 5.11
CA ASP A 20 -4.70 -22.50 5.45
C ASP A 20 -4.77 -23.43 4.22
N ARG A 21 -5.11 -22.87 3.04
CA ARG A 21 -5.13 -23.61 1.77
C ARG A 21 -3.73 -24.04 1.32
N LEU A 22 -2.73 -23.16 1.46
CA LEU A 22 -1.34 -23.45 1.14
C LEU A 22 -0.80 -24.61 2.00
N ASP A 23 -1.07 -24.58 3.30
CA ASP A 23 -0.59 -25.59 4.23
C ASP A 23 -1.26 -26.95 3.96
N ALA A 24 -2.57 -26.97 3.70
CA ALA A 24 -3.30 -28.18 3.29
C ALA A 24 -2.79 -28.74 1.95
N HIS A 25 -2.49 -27.88 0.98
CA HIS A 25 -1.95 -28.30 -0.31
C HIS A 25 -0.55 -28.90 -0.15
N ARG A 26 0.32 -28.27 0.64
CA ARG A 26 1.66 -28.80 0.99
C ARG A 26 1.56 -30.19 1.60
N HIS A 27 0.66 -30.38 2.57
CA HIS A 27 0.44 -31.68 3.21
C HIS A 27 0.03 -32.75 2.20
N THR A 28 -0.95 -32.43 1.34
CA THR A 28 -1.46 -33.36 0.31
C THR A 28 -0.34 -33.79 -0.65
N LEU A 29 0.51 -32.85 -1.09
CA LEU A 29 1.63 -33.16 -1.99
C LEU A 29 2.67 -34.07 -1.33
N LEU A 30 2.97 -33.88 -0.05
CA LEU A 30 3.86 -34.76 0.70
C LEU A 30 3.29 -36.18 0.82
N GLU A 31 1.98 -36.33 1.06
CA GLU A 31 1.32 -37.64 1.12
C GLU A 31 1.34 -38.38 -0.22
N THR A 32 1.37 -37.66 -1.34
CA THR A 32 1.53 -38.27 -2.68
C THR A 32 2.96 -38.74 -2.98
N GLY A 33 3.89 -38.57 -2.04
CA GLY A 33 5.27 -39.06 -2.14
C GLY A 33 6.24 -38.09 -2.81
N LEU A 34 5.86 -36.83 -3.05
CA LEU A 34 6.78 -35.80 -3.52
C LEU A 34 7.80 -35.49 -2.43
N SER A 35 9.05 -35.24 -2.83
CA SER A 35 10.08 -34.72 -1.94
C SER A 35 9.78 -33.28 -1.53
N ALA A 36 10.35 -32.84 -0.41
CA ALA A 36 10.18 -31.48 0.09
C ALA A 36 10.57 -30.40 -0.95
N ASP A 37 11.62 -30.65 -1.75
CA ASP A 37 12.07 -29.73 -2.79
C ASP A 37 11.12 -29.66 -3.99
N GLU A 38 10.41 -30.75 -4.31
CA GLU A 38 9.37 -30.76 -5.34
C GLU A 38 8.11 -30.05 -4.86
N VAL A 39 7.67 -30.33 -3.62
CA VAL A 39 6.55 -29.61 -2.99
C VAL A 39 6.84 -28.12 -2.93
N LYS A 40 8.05 -27.73 -2.51
CA LYS A 40 8.47 -26.33 -2.49
C LYS A 40 8.35 -25.69 -3.88
N ARG A 41 8.91 -26.31 -4.92
CA ARG A 41 8.84 -25.78 -6.30
C ARG A 41 7.39 -25.59 -6.78
N VAL A 42 6.48 -26.48 -6.41
CA VAL A 42 5.06 -26.38 -6.76
C VAL A 42 4.37 -25.25 -5.99
N CYS A 43 4.69 -25.06 -4.70
CA CYS A 43 4.04 -24.07 -3.86
C CYS A 43 4.64 -22.65 -3.94
N ASP A 44 5.89 -22.50 -4.37
CA ASP A 44 6.62 -21.21 -4.41
C ASP A 44 5.82 -20.07 -5.10
N PRO A 45 5.12 -20.28 -6.24
CA PRO A 45 4.30 -19.22 -6.84
C PRO A 45 3.15 -18.77 -5.93
N MET A 46 2.43 -19.72 -5.31
CA MET A 46 1.31 -19.42 -4.41
C MET A 46 1.81 -18.72 -3.14
N GLU A 47 2.98 -19.12 -2.63
CA GLU A 47 3.61 -18.47 -1.49
C GLU A 47 4.05 -17.04 -1.82
N SER A 48 4.51 -16.79 -3.04
CA SER A 48 4.83 -15.45 -3.52
C SER A 48 3.61 -14.52 -3.52
N PHE A 49 2.45 -15.00 -4.00
CA PHE A 49 1.20 -14.23 -3.95
C PHE A 49 0.73 -13.97 -2.51
N HIS A 50 0.85 -14.97 -1.63
CA HIS A 50 0.54 -14.80 -0.21
C HIS A 50 1.43 -13.74 0.45
N LEU A 51 2.73 -13.75 0.15
CA LEU A 51 3.67 -12.74 0.67
C LEU A 51 3.33 -11.34 0.16
N GLN A 52 2.95 -11.18 -1.11
CA GLN A 52 2.49 -9.88 -1.63
C GLN A 52 1.26 -9.35 -0.90
N LEU A 53 0.26 -10.20 -0.65
CA LEU A 53 -0.91 -9.79 0.11
C LEU A 53 -0.55 -9.43 1.56
N LYS A 54 0.34 -10.21 2.17
CA LYS A 54 0.86 -9.93 3.52
C LYS A 54 1.52 -8.56 3.59
N GLU A 55 2.36 -8.23 2.60
CA GLU A 55 3.02 -6.93 2.50
C GLU A 55 2.01 -5.78 2.35
N GLU A 56 0.92 -5.97 1.60
CA GLU A 56 -0.14 -4.96 1.51
C GLU A 56 -0.86 -4.72 2.85
N VAL A 57 -1.16 -5.80 3.59
CA VAL A 57 -1.76 -5.73 4.94
C VAL A 57 -0.83 -5.01 5.90
N GLU A 58 0.44 -5.39 5.95
CA GLU A 58 1.44 -4.74 6.81
C GLU A 58 1.64 -3.27 6.43
N SER A 59 1.61 -2.94 5.13
CA SER A 59 1.68 -1.56 4.65
C SER A 59 0.52 -0.72 5.16
N TYR A 60 -0.71 -1.25 5.09
CA TYR A 60 -1.88 -0.59 5.66
C TYR A 60 -1.74 -0.36 7.17
N GLU A 61 -1.28 -1.36 7.91
CA GLU A 61 -1.11 -1.27 9.36
C GLU A 61 -0.05 -0.24 9.77
N ARG A 62 1.06 -0.13 9.01
CA ARG A 62 2.03 0.95 9.22
C ARG A 62 1.41 2.31 8.95
N LEU A 63 0.73 2.44 7.82
CA LEU A 63 0.05 3.69 7.45
C LEU A 63 -0.99 4.08 8.49
N SER A 64 -1.81 3.16 9.00
CA SER A 64 -2.83 3.47 10.01
C SER A 64 -2.25 3.91 11.35
N ARG A 65 -1.03 3.50 11.69
CA ARG A 65 -0.26 4.00 12.85
C ARG A 65 0.45 5.33 12.60
N GLY A 66 0.38 5.88 11.39
CA GLY A 66 1.09 7.11 11.01
C GLY A 66 2.58 6.91 10.78
N GLU A 67 3.01 5.67 10.54
CA GLU A 67 4.39 5.35 10.19
C GLU A 67 4.60 5.63 8.69
N PHE A 68 4.83 6.90 8.35
CA PHE A 68 5.11 7.34 6.99
C PHE A 68 6.62 7.27 6.70
N GLY A 69 7.00 6.57 5.63
CA GLY A 69 8.36 6.60 5.12
C GLY A 69 8.65 7.88 4.33
N ALA A 70 9.93 8.24 4.20
CA ALA A 70 10.35 9.26 3.25
C ALA A 70 10.05 8.81 1.81
N PHE A 71 9.66 9.75 0.96
CA PHE A 71 9.35 9.49 -0.44
C PHE A 71 10.29 10.30 -1.35
N GLN A 72 10.68 9.74 -2.50
CA GLN A 72 11.70 10.32 -3.37
C GLN A 72 11.07 11.07 -4.54
N ASN A 73 11.45 12.31 -4.80
CA ASN A 73 11.03 13.09 -5.97
C ASN A 73 9.50 13.05 -6.20
N LEU A 74 8.71 13.24 -5.14
CA LEU A 74 7.24 13.16 -5.13
C LEU A 74 6.63 11.77 -5.46
N ARG A 75 7.45 10.76 -5.80
CA ARG A 75 6.98 9.38 -6.01
C ARG A 75 6.50 8.82 -4.68
N GLY A 76 5.22 8.48 -4.57
CA GLY A 76 4.60 8.06 -3.32
C GLY A 76 3.73 9.13 -2.66
N ILE A 77 3.63 10.34 -3.22
CA ILE A 77 2.74 11.38 -2.70
C ILE A 77 1.29 10.89 -2.60
N GLY A 78 0.79 10.15 -3.60
CA GLY A 78 -0.57 9.64 -3.58
C GLY A 78 -0.82 8.62 -2.46
N GLN A 79 0.14 7.73 -2.23
CA GLN A 79 0.11 6.79 -1.11
C GLN A 79 0.12 7.51 0.24
N LEU A 80 0.91 8.58 0.36
CA LEU A 80 0.90 9.45 1.54
C LEU A 80 -0.48 10.09 1.74
N LEU A 81 -1.10 10.65 0.70
CA LEU A 81 -2.44 11.28 0.82
C LEU A 81 -3.51 10.28 1.29
N VAL A 82 -3.50 9.06 0.74
CA VAL A 82 -4.39 7.96 1.19
C VAL A 82 -4.10 7.60 2.64
N GLY A 83 -2.82 7.42 2.98
CA GLY A 83 -2.38 7.08 4.33
C GLY A 83 -2.79 8.12 5.37
N LEU A 84 -2.61 9.42 5.07
CA LEU A 84 -3.03 10.52 5.93
C LEU A 84 -4.54 10.47 6.21
N ARG A 85 -5.38 10.21 5.19
CA ARG A 85 -6.82 10.03 5.41
C ARG A 85 -7.08 8.84 6.36
N ILE A 86 -6.42 7.70 6.13
CA ILE A 86 -6.57 6.49 6.95
C ILE A 86 -6.17 6.77 8.41
N THR A 87 -5.04 7.43 8.67
CA THR A 87 -4.59 7.76 10.04
C THR A 87 -5.59 8.60 10.81
N GLN A 88 -6.33 9.48 10.12
CA GLN A 88 -7.35 10.31 10.74
C GLN A 88 -8.69 9.57 10.93
N GLY A 89 -8.78 8.30 10.52
CA GLY A 89 -10.01 7.51 10.57
C GLY A 89 -11.12 8.02 9.64
N LEU A 90 -10.77 8.85 8.65
CA LEU A 90 -11.77 9.46 7.76
C LEU A 90 -12.15 8.51 6.62
N SER A 91 -13.44 8.43 6.32
CA SER A 91 -13.95 7.76 5.13
C SER A 91 -13.69 8.59 3.86
N GLN A 92 -13.77 7.94 2.69
CA GLN A 92 -13.69 8.61 1.39
C GLN A 92 -14.82 9.66 1.24
N ARG A 93 -16.02 9.35 1.74
CA ARG A 93 -17.16 10.27 1.80
C ARG A 93 -16.84 11.54 2.60
N GLU A 94 -16.23 11.40 3.77
CA GLU A 94 -15.87 12.54 4.62
C GLU A 94 -14.80 13.42 3.97
N LEU A 95 -13.76 12.81 3.38
CA LEU A 95 -12.77 13.58 2.60
C LEU A 95 -13.42 14.30 1.41
N ALA A 96 -14.33 13.62 0.69
CA ALA A 96 -15.06 14.22 -0.43
C ALA A 96 -15.90 15.43 0.00
N GLN A 97 -16.59 15.33 1.15
CA GLN A 97 -17.34 16.43 1.75
C GLN A 97 -16.43 17.63 2.07
N ARG A 98 -15.27 17.40 2.69
CA ARG A 98 -14.30 18.48 2.97
C ARG A 98 -13.75 19.13 1.70
N LEU A 99 -13.60 18.34 0.63
CA LEU A 99 -13.12 18.82 -0.66
C LEU A 99 -14.21 19.49 -1.52
N GLY A 100 -15.48 19.40 -1.12
CA GLY A 100 -16.62 19.87 -1.91
C GLY A 100 -16.82 19.10 -3.21
N VAL A 101 -16.53 17.79 -3.20
CA VAL A 101 -16.65 16.91 -4.37
C VAL A 101 -17.52 15.70 -4.08
N HIS A 102 -17.91 14.96 -5.13
CA HIS A 102 -18.62 13.71 -4.98
C HIS A 102 -17.67 12.58 -4.52
N GLU A 103 -18.15 11.66 -3.68
CA GLU A 103 -17.36 10.54 -3.13
C GLU A 103 -16.69 9.69 -4.21
N SER A 104 -17.39 9.46 -5.33
CA SER A 104 -16.85 8.69 -6.46
C SER A 104 -15.56 9.28 -7.05
N GLN A 105 -15.34 10.59 -6.92
CA GLN A 105 -14.10 11.23 -7.36
C GLN A 105 -12.94 10.82 -6.45
N VAL A 106 -13.11 10.94 -5.13
CA VAL A 106 -12.09 10.49 -4.15
C VAL A 106 -11.84 8.99 -4.30
N SER A 107 -12.89 8.18 -4.40
CA SER A 107 -12.78 6.73 -4.60
C SER A 107 -11.98 6.37 -5.86
N ARG A 108 -12.23 7.07 -6.98
CA ARG A 108 -11.49 6.87 -8.23
C ARG A 108 -10.04 7.34 -8.12
N ASP A 109 -9.82 8.51 -7.54
CA ASP A 109 -8.48 9.08 -7.39
C ASP A 109 -7.62 8.16 -6.50
N GLU A 110 -8.15 7.70 -5.36
CA GLU A 110 -7.47 6.75 -4.47
C GLU A 110 -7.26 5.37 -5.10
N ARG A 111 -8.20 4.89 -5.94
CA ARG A 111 -8.02 3.63 -6.69
C ARG A 111 -6.82 3.66 -7.61
N ASN A 112 -6.52 4.82 -8.18
CA ASN A 112 -5.33 5.01 -9.01
C ASN A 112 -4.16 5.57 -8.18
N GLU A 113 -4.21 5.48 -6.84
CA GLU A 113 -3.20 6.02 -5.92
C GLU A 113 -2.83 7.49 -6.24
N TYR A 114 -3.81 8.29 -6.61
CA TYR A 114 -3.64 9.68 -7.06
C TYR A 114 -2.60 9.85 -8.17
N PHE A 115 -2.43 8.84 -9.02
CA PHE A 115 -1.53 8.92 -10.17
C PHE A 115 -1.92 10.11 -11.05
N SER A 116 -0.92 10.93 -11.39
CA SER A 116 -1.08 12.21 -12.10
C SER A 116 -1.86 13.30 -11.35
N VAL A 117 -1.96 13.23 -10.02
CA VAL A 117 -2.51 14.33 -9.23
C VAL A 117 -1.70 15.61 -9.45
N THR A 118 -2.40 16.73 -9.63
CA THR A 118 -1.74 18.04 -9.73
C THR A 118 -1.28 18.49 -8.34
N LEU A 119 -0.23 19.32 -8.28
CA LEU A 119 0.23 19.91 -7.02
C LEU A 119 -0.89 20.69 -6.31
N GLU A 120 -1.72 21.41 -7.07
CA GLU A 120 -2.88 22.13 -6.54
C GLU A 120 -3.88 21.17 -5.88
N ARG A 121 -4.19 20.04 -6.54
CA ARG A 121 -5.12 19.05 -5.99
C ARG A 121 -4.54 18.38 -4.75
N ALA A 122 -3.25 18.04 -4.75
CA ALA A 122 -2.57 17.50 -3.58
C ALA A 122 -2.59 18.49 -2.40
N SER A 123 -2.30 19.77 -2.65
CA SER A 123 -2.38 20.84 -1.63
C SER A 123 -3.78 20.93 -1.03
N ARG A 124 -4.83 20.97 -1.86
CA ARG A 124 -6.22 21.00 -1.38
C ARG A 124 -6.59 19.79 -0.52
N ILE A 125 -6.02 18.62 -0.81
CA ILE A 125 -6.23 17.42 0.00
C ILE A 125 -5.51 17.56 1.35
N LEU A 126 -4.26 18.03 1.37
CA LEU A 126 -3.52 18.32 2.61
C LEU A 126 -4.26 19.35 3.48
N ASP A 127 -4.78 20.42 2.88
CA ASP A 127 -5.59 21.44 3.55
C ASP A 127 -6.88 20.84 4.13
N ALA A 128 -7.61 20.03 3.34
CA ALA A 128 -8.81 19.34 3.80
C ALA A 128 -8.54 18.33 4.93
N LEU A 129 -7.33 17.77 4.97
CA LEU A 129 -6.87 16.90 6.06
C LEU A 129 -6.24 17.69 7.21
N ASN A 130 -6.07 19.01 7.11
CA ASN A 130 -5.38 19.84 8.11
C ASN A 130 -3.97 19.31 8.43
N VAL A 131 -3.20 18.96 7.40
CA VAL A 131 -1.84 18.42 7.49
C VAL A 131 -0.85 19.39 6.85
N GLU A 132 0.23 19.69 7.56
CA GLU A 132 1.37 20.44 7.00
C GLU A 132 2.42 19.47 6.46
N LEU A 133 2.72 19.55 5.16
CA LEU A 133 3.79 18.79 4.53
C LEU A 133 5.07 19.63 4.50
N ARG A 134 6.09 19.20 5.25
CA ARG A 134 7.43 19.78 5.22
C ARG A 134 8.38 18.85 4.48
N THR A 135 9.13 19.38 3.51
CA THR A 135 10.09 18.62 2.70
C THR A 135 11.51 19.10 2.94
N THR A 136 12.45 18.16 2.91
CA THR A 136 13.89 18.43 2.88
C THR A 136 14.45 18.09 1.50
N VAL A 137 15.53 18.76 1.10
CA VAL A 137 16.21 18.52 -0.18
C VAL A 137 17.63 18.06 0.13
N GLU A 138 18.02 16.93 -0.46
CA GLU A 138 19.36 16.37 -0.37
C GLU A 138 20.00 16.39 -1.76
N ASP A 139 21.31 16.62 -1.83
CA ASP A 139 22.06 16.51 -3.08
C ASP A 139 22.08 15.03 -3.50
N ALA A 140 21.67 14.74 -4.73
CA ALA A 140 21.66 13.39 -5.29
C ALA A 140 23.09 12.83 -5.48
N GLY A 141 24.12 13.65 -5.24
CA GLY A 141 25.52 13.29 -5.36
C GLY A 141 25.90 13.14 -6.83
N THR A 142 26.49 14.17 -7.41
CA THR A 142 27.33 13.95 -8.58
C THR A 142 28.56 13.17 -8.12
N SER A 143 28.58 11.87 -8.41
CA SER A 143 29.83 11.11 -8.43
C SER A 143 30.81 11.87 -9.34
N GLY A 144 31.76 12.57 -8.71
CA GLY A 144 32.82 13.28 -9.38
C GLY A 144 33.67 12.30 -10.18
N ALA A 145 33.35 12.14 -11.46
CA ALA A 145 34.31 11.75 -12.46
C ALA A 145 35.25 12.94 -12.68
N ALA A 146 36.28 13.02 -11.86
CA ALA A 146 37.45 13.86 -12.09
C ALA A 146 38.69 12.96 -12.02
N ALA A 147 38.99 12.31 -13.14
CA ALA A 147 40.36 12.05 -13.58
C ALA A 147 40.61 13.04 -14.73
N PRO A 148 41.77 13.71 -14.79
CA PRO A 148 42.97 13.04 -15.29
C PRO A 148 44.11 12.93 -14.28
#